data_AF-A0A9D2B8I1-F1
#
_entry.id   AF-A0A9D2B8I1-F1
#
_cell.length_a   1.000
_cell.length_b   1.000
_cell.length_c   1.000
_cell.angle_alpha   90.00
_cell.angle_beta   90.00
_cell.angle_gamma   90.00
#
_symmetry.space_group_name_H-M   'P 1'
#
loop_
_entity.id
_entity.type
_entity.pdbx_description
1 polymer ?
#
loop_
_entity_poly.entity_id
_entity_poly.type
_entity_poly.pdbx_seq_one_letter_code
_entity_poly.pdbx_strand_id
1 'polypeptide(L)'
;MTKKEFIQFALINDVSFSYAGREYFILQDSNFCICGEYGNDEATIHFNKYQDVYRNIEDMLENWRLNEVPLNDLVEKIEFYGN
;
A
#
# COMPACT_ATOMS: atom_id res chain seq x y z
N MET A 1 11.14 -3.85 6.16
CA MET A 1 10.76 -5.25 5.86
C MET A 1 11.02 -5.50 4.39
N THR A 2 11.23 -6.74 3.94
CA THR A 2 11.36 -7.08 2.52
C THR A 2 10.02 -6.96 1.79
N LYS A 3 10.03 -6.89 0.45
CA LYS A 3 8.81 -6.91 -0.38
C LYS A 3 7.87 -8.06 -0.01
N LYS A 4 8.41 -9.27 0.14
CA LYS A 4 7.62 -10.47 0.45
C LYS A 4 6.98 -10.39 1.83
N GLU A 5 7.73 -9.95 2.83
CA GLU A 5 7.21 -9.74 4.20
C GLU A 5 6.11 -8.69 4.21
N PHE A 6 6.29 -7.59 3.47
CA PHE A 6 5.28 -6.56 3.34
C PHE A 6 3.98 -7.08 2.72
N ILE A 7 4.04 -7.85 1.64
CA ILE A 7 2.81 -8.38 1.02
C ILE A 7 2.10 -9.31 2.01
N GLN A 8 2.84 -10.18 2.71
CA GLN A 8 2.25 -11.05 3.74
C GLN A 8 1.63 -10.25 4.89
N PHE A 9 2.26 -9.15 5.28
CA PHE A 9 1.77 -8.25 6.30
C PHE A 9 0.48 -7.53 5.87
N ALA A 10 0.47 -6.95 4.67
CA ALA A 10 -0.66 -6.23 4.10
C ALA A 10 -1.87 -7.13 3.79
N LEU A 11 -1.66 -8.44 3.58
CA LEU A 11 -2.74 -9.40 3.36
C LEU A 11 -3.62 -9.64 4.60
N ILE A 12 -3.12 -9.37 5.79
CA ILE A 12 -3.81 -9.70 7.04
C ILE A 12 -3.98 -8.50 7.97
N ASN A 13 -3.48 -7.32 7.58
CA ASN A 13 -3.60 -6.09 8.36
C ASN A 13 -4.03 -4.94 7.44
N ASP A 14 -4.80 -4.02 8.01
CA ASP A 14 -4.86 -2.67 7.46
C ASP A 14 -3.54 -1.97 7.77
N VAL A 15 -2.88 -1.40 6.76
CA VAL A 15 -1.54 -0.84 6.90
C VAL A 15 -1.60 0.68 6.99
N SER A 16 -0.85 1.25 7.91
CA SER A 16 -0.63 2.69 8.07
C SER A 16 0.86 2.99 8.11
N PHE A 17 1.28 4.12 7.53
CA PHE A 17 2.67 4.55 7.56
C PHE A 17 2.82 6.05 7.28
N SER A 18 3.97 6.61 7.63
CA SER A 18 4.29 8.01 7.35
C SER A 18 5.45 8.13 6.36
N TYR A 19 5.34 9.04 5.41
CA TYR A 19 6.41 9.34 4.45
C TYR A 19 6.38 10.82 4.05
N ALA A 20 7.54 11.47 4.06
CA ALA A 20 7.70 12.89 3.68
C ALA A 20 6.73 13.86 4.40
N GLY A 21 6.46 13.61 5.70
CA GLY A 21 5.58 14.46 6.52
C GLY A 21 4.08 14.25 6.28
N ARG A 22 3.69 13.19 5.56
CA ARG A 22 2.30 12.81 5.28
C ARG A 22 2.03 11.40 5.81
N GLU A 23 0.77 11.12 6.11
CA GLU A 23 0.31 9.83 6.59
C GLU A 23 -0.51 9.12 5.50
N TYR A 24 -0.29 7.82 5.36
CA TYR A 24 -0.88 7.01 4.31
C TYR A 24 -1.47 5.73 4.87
N PHE A 25 -2.43 5.18 4.12
CA PHE A 25 -3.07 3.93 4.44
C PHE A 25 -3.10 2.97 3.25
N ILE A 26 -3.18 1.68 3.56
CA ILE A 26 -3.48 0.62 2.61
C ILE A 26 -4.48 -0.32 3.27
N LEU A 27 -5.61 -0.52 2.62
CA LEU A 27 -6.68 -1.42 3.04
C LEU A 27 -6.81 -2.52 1.98
N GLN A 28 -7.15 -3.72 2.40
CA GLN A 28 -7.43 -4.81 1.46
C GLN A 28 -8.75 -5.51 1.77
N ASP A 29 -9.34 -6.05 0.72
CA ASP A 29 -10.42 -7.03 0.79
C ASP A 29 -10.11 -8.11 -0.27
N SER A 30 -10.89 -9.19 -0.24
CA SER A 30 -10.79 -10.42 -1.02
C SER A 30 -10.30 -10.24 -2.46
N ASN A 31 -10.71 -9.16 -3.14
CA ASN A 31 -10.40 -8.90 -4.56
C ASN A 31 -9.86 -7.50 -4.84
N PHE A 32 -9.51 -6.68 -3.84
CA PHE A 32 -9.02 -5.34 -4.09
C PHE A 32 -8.06 -4.84 -3.00
N CYS A 33 -7.23 -3.87 -3.38
CA CYS A 33 -6.35 -3.12 -2.50
C CYS A 33 -6.66 -1.62 -2.71
N ILE A 34 -6.93 -0.89 -1.63
CA ILE A 34 -7.19 0.55 -1.64
C ILE A 34 -6.03 1.20 -0.92
N CYS A 35 -5.49 2.28 -1.46
CA CYS A 35 -4.43 3.04 -0.79
C CYS A 35 -4.67 4.54 -0.97
N GLY A 36 -4.18 5.34 -0.04
CA GLY A 36 -4.43 6.77 -0.04
C GLY A 36 -3.65 7.52 1.03
N GLU A 37 -3.83 8.84 1.05
CA GLU A 37 -3.27 9.77 2.02
C GLU A 37 -4.38 10.18 3.01
N TYR A 38 -4.11 10.10 4.32
CA TYR A 38 -5.06 10.51 5.34
C TYR A 38 -5.37 12.01 5.22
N GLY A 39 -6.66 12.36 5.23
CA GLY A 39 -7.12 13.75 5.08
C GLY A 39 -7.12 14.25 3.63
N ASN A 40 -6.88 13.37 2.65
CA ASN A 40 -6.93 13.70 1.23
C ASN A 40 -7.64 12.59 0.42
N ASP A 41 -8.98 12.59 0.47
CA ASP A 41 -9.80 11.56 -0.18
C ASP A 41 -9.61 11.48 -1.70
N GLU A 42 -9.29 12.61 -2.35
CA GLU A 42 -9.03 12.67 -3.80
C GLU A 42 -7.78 11.89 -4.22
N ALA A 43 -6.86 11.62 -3.29
CA ALA A 43 -5.65 10.83 -3.51
C ALA A 43 -5.86 9.32 -3.33
N THR A 44 -7.10 8.86 -3.10
CA THR A 44 -7.41 7.44 -2.94
C THR A 44 -7.37 6.72 -4.28
N ILE A 45 -6.62 5.62 -4.34
CA ILE A 45 -6.44 4.79 -5.52
C ILE A 45 -6.88 3.37 -5.22
N HIS A 46 -7.64 2.78 -6.15
CA HIS A 46 -8.12 1.41 -6.07
C HIS A 46 -7.35 0.52 -7.06
N PHE A 47 -6.72 -0.52 -6.52
CA PHE A 47 -6.10 -1.61 -7.26
C PHE A 47 -7.02 -2.83 -7.20
N ASN A 48 -7.83 -3.04 -8.24
CA ASN A 48 -8.84 -4.10 -8.32
C ASN A 48 -8.84 -4.80 -9.69
N LYS A 49 -7.70 -4.77 -10.38
CA LYS A 49 -7.53 -5.32 -11.73
C LYS A 49 -7.62 -6.85 -11.75
N TYR A 50 -7.23 -7.51 -10.67
CA TYR A 50 -7.18 -8.96 -10.55
C TYR A 50 -8.22 -9.46 -9.54
N GLN A 51 -8.74 -10.67 -9.74
CA GLN A 51 -9.55 -11.40 -8.74
C GLN A 51 -8.68 -12.05 -7.65
N ASP A 52 -7.47 -11.51 -7.45
CA ASP A 52 -6.46 -12.02 -6.55
C ASP A 52 -5.84 -10.81 -5.84
N VAL A 53 -6.16 -10.65 -4.56
CA VAL A 53 -5.66 -9.55 -3.72
C VAL A 53 -4.14 -9.52 -3.67
N TYR A 54 -3.46 -10.66 -3.72
CA TYR A 54 -2.00 -10.70 -3.73
C TYR A 54 -1.45 -9.97 -4.96
N ARG A 55 -2.04 -10.23 -6.14
CA ARG A 55 -1.66 -9.56 -7.39
C ARG A 55 -2.02 -8.08 -7.40
N ASN A 56 -3.12 -7.69 -6.74
CA ASN A 56 -3.47 -6.28 -6.58
C ASN A 56 -2.51 -5.54 -5.65
N ILE A 57 -2.01 -6.17 -4.58
CA ILE A 57 -0.98 -5.59 -3.71
C ILE A 57 0.35 -5.47 -4.47
N GLU A 58 0.73 -6.46 -5.30
CA GLU A 58 1.89 -6.33 -6.17
C GLU A 58 1.75 -5.18 -7.16
N ASP A 59 0.58 -5.04 -7.79
CA ASP A 59 0.30 -3.94 -8.72
C ASP A 59 0.37 -2.58 -8.02
N MET A 60 -0.13 -2.50 -6.78
CA MET A 60 -0.02 -1.31 -5.94
C MET A 60 1.42 -0.96 -5.63
N LEU A 61 2.27 -1.93 -5.24
CA LEU A 61 3.68 -1.68 -4.96
C LEU A 61 4.43 -1.11 -6.18
N GLU A 62 4.15 -1.63 -7.36
CA GLU A 62 4.85 -1.23 -8.59
C GLU A 62 4.35 0.10 -9.16
N ASN A 63 3.08 0.46 -8.93
CA ASN A 63 2.45 1.60 -9.60
C ASN A 63 2.01 2.75 -8.69
N TRP A 64 1.77 2.50 -7.40
CA TRP A 64 1.47 3.60 -6.48
C TRP A 64 2.73 4.42 -6.23
N ARG A 65 2.63 5.72 -6.51
CA ARG A 65 3.73 6.67 -6.47
C ARG A 65 3.54 7.63 -5.31
N LEU A 66 4.50 7.69 -4.41
CA LEU A 66 4.60 8.68 -3.34
C LEU A 66 5.73 9.65 -3.71
N ASN A 67 5.40 10.91 -4.01
CA ASN A 67 6.37 11.89 -4.53
C ASN A 67 7.21 11.34 -5.69
N GLU A 68 6.55 10.76 -6.70
CA GLU A 68 7.17 10.15 -7.89
C GLU A 68 7.98 8.85 -7.63
N VAL A 69 8.06 8.37 -6.39
CA VAL A 69 8.76 7.12 -6.05
C VAL A 69 7.76 5.96 -5.89
N PRO A 70 7.97 4.81 -6.54
CA PRO A 70 7.16 3.61 -6.30
C PRO A 70 7.17 3.21 -4.82
N LEU A 71 6.03 2.75 -4.27
CA LEU A 71 6.03 2.22 -2.92
C LEU A 71 7.01 1.04 -2.78
N ASN A 72 7.15 0.19 -3.81
CA ASN A 72 8.11 -0.92 -3.84
C ASN A 72 9.55 -0.49 -3.45
N ASP A 73 9.98 0.68 -3.92
CA ASP A 73 11.33 1.21 -3.65
C ASP A 73 11.47 1.81 -2.25
N LEU A 74 10.35 1.94 -1.52
CA LEU A 74 10.26 2.49 -0.17
C LEU A 74 10.02 1.41 0.89
N VAL A 75 9.55 0.21 0.53
CA VAL A 75 9.18 -0.86 1.49
C VAL A 75 10.30 -1.21 2.49
N GLU A 76 11.55 -1.17 2.04
CA GLU A 76 12.71 -1.46 2.90
C GLU A 76 13.24 -0.22 3.65
N LYS A 77 12.70 0.98 3.36
CA LYS A 77 13.19 2.28 3.84
C LYS A 77 12.26 2.95 4.85
N ILE A 78 11.02 2.49 4.97
CA ILE A 78 10.02 3.06 5.88
C ILE A 78 9.45 1.99 6.81
N GLU A 79 8.94 2.44 7.95
CA GLU A 79 8.23 1.59 8.90
C GLU A 79 6.74 1.57 8.58
N PHE A 80 6.15 0.39 8.74
CA PHE A 80 4.73 0.14 8.52
C PHE A 80 4.09 -0.39 9.79
N TYR A 81 2.89 0.07 10.07
CA TYR A 81 2.08 -0.35 11.22
C TYR A 81 0.82 -1.03 10.72
N GLY A 82 0.39 -2.09 11.40
CA GLY A 82 -0.70 -2.95 10.99
C GLY A 82 -1.68 -3.11 12.14
N ASN A 83 -2.97 -3.18 11.83
CA ASN A 83 -4.05 -3.45 12.77
C ASN A 83 -4.93 -4.60 12.30
#